data_AF-A0AAV9PU00-F1
#
_entry.id   AF-A0AAV9PU00-F1
#
_cell.length_a   1.000
_cell.length_b   1.000
_cell.length_c   1.000
_cell.angle_alpha   90.00
_cell.angle_beta   90.00
_cell.angle_gamma   90.00
#
_symmetry.space_group_name_H-M   'P 1'
#
loop_
_entity.id
_entity.type
_entity.pdbx_description
1 polymer ?
#
loop_
_entity_poly.entity_id
_entity_poly.type
_entity_poly.pdbx_seq_one_letter_code
_entity_poly.pdbx_strand_id
1 'polypeptide(L)'
;MPFSSWFFPSRSESEVADGNGNGEPNRSASASETDNMDFEAIAEKVEALQLELAYAYDLCEQANLQFDNYRVQLQDLKRDLGTERASNAILKDILSQERKNTAILKTQFNLANQEGKRQRVLASQLQARLNTETASLNAMTKHARAVEQRFVESQFDLEYLKCTTDADRISQAPTIQSKDSPLPAQPFVVVLVDGDAYLWSQDIFLDENRMLGGTRIEPGGLAATRIKNEVTRYIMEQAPSIPVMSKIITRVFCNFGTSERRMLSRQRVRSTAVGLREFAVQFTERVPLFDYFDAGRGKERADDKIRENFHLFLSTPNCHAVFVAACTDNGFARMLEQYGDHPFANQKIILVSPGYTALEFERFHFKHVEWPTVFAARTMPRETAIKRDKALQKQRVQKVFALRGLTLGVPHVETEVDYRDLVLSMVPRWDMSDAKINVSVDVGLGMKQGFDPEWKSCGISPGLRRDEDVD
;
A
#
# COMPACT_ATOMS: atom_id res chain seq x y z
N MET A 1 1.37 23.73 64.52
CA MET A 1 0.79 24.64 65.54
C MET A 1 1.96 25.27 66.28
N PRO A 2 2.08 26.61 66.33
CA PRO A 2 3.28 27.21 66.89
C PRO A 2 3.19 27.30 68.42
N PHE A 3 4.20 26.73 69.06
CA PHE A 3 4.56 26.98 70.45
C PHE A 3 5.25 28.34 70.54
N SER A 4 4.65 29.31 71.22
CA SER A 4 5.38 30.51 71.70
C SER A 4 4.51 31.33 72.65
N SER A 5 4.65 31.10 73.96
CA SER A 5 4.32 32.12 74.98
C SER A 5 4.78 31.71 76.39
N TRP A 6 6.04 31.33 76.56
CA TRP A 6 6.64 31.18 77.89
C TRP A 6 7.98 31.93 77.92
N PHE A 7 7.92 33.26 77.85
CA PHE A 7 9.01 34.15 78.29
C PHE A 7 8.42 35.42 78.91
N PHE A 8 8.99 35.81 80.05
CA PHE A 8 8.58 36.87 80.98
C PHE A 8 8.35 38.26 80.33
N PRO A 9 7.49 39.13 80.90
CA PRO A 9 7.41 40.53 80.49
C PRO A 9 8.61 41.31 81.04
N SER A 10 9.27 42.06 80.16
CA SER A 10 10.32 43.02 80.51
C SER A 10 9.75 44.41 80.82
N ARG A 11 10.28 44.98 81.91
CA ARG A 11 10.65 46.39 82.16
C ARG A 11 9.55 47.45 82.39
N SER A 12 9.75 48.20 83.48
CA SER A 12 9.73 49.67 83.44
C SER A 12 10.96 50.23 84.17
N GLU A 13 11.76 51.00 83.42
CA GLU A 13 12.82 51.87 83.94
C GLU A 13 12.18 53.10 84.61
N SER A 14 12.77 53.56 85.72
CA SER A 14 12.77 54.98 86.09
C SER A 14 14.16 55.34 86.63
N GLU A 15 14.76 56.34 85.97
CA GLU A 15 16.03 56.99 86.31
C GLU A 15 15.98 57.67 87.68
N VAL A 16 17.14 57.80 88.36
CA VAL A 16 17.82 59.09 88.64
C VAL A 16 19.07 58.90 89.52
N ALA A 17 20.20 59.34 88.95
CA ALA A 17 21.39 60.01 89.49
C ALA A 17 22.08 59.59 90.81
N ASP A 18 23.39 59.34 90.65
CA ASP A 18 24.45 59.44 91.67
C ASP A 18 24.56 60.85 92.27
N GLY A 19 24.77 60.91 93.59
CA GLY A 19 25.07 62.14 94.33
C GLY A 19 25.63 61.82 95.72
N ASN A 20 26.96 61.87 95.83
CA ASN A 20 27.79 61.58 96.99
C ASN A 20 27.47 62.48 98.21
N GLY A 21 27.47 61.92 99.44
CA GLY A 21 27.31 62.70 100.67
C GLY A 21 27.41 61.89 101.96
N ASN A 22 28.58 61.99 102.61
CA ASN A 22 28.92 61.42 103.92
C ASN A 22 27.90 61.70 105.04
N GLY A 23 27.74 60.74 105.96
CA GLY A 23 27.23 61.01 107.31
C GLY A 23 26.69 59.79 108.06
N GLU A 24 27.56 59.00 108.68
CA GLU A 24 27.23 58.39 109.98
C GLU A 24 27.03 59.52 111.03
N PRO A 25 26.24 59.37 112.12
CA PRO A 25 26.38 58.22 113.02
C PRO A 25 25.15 57.76 113.85
N ASN A 26 25.29 56.53 114.38
CA ASN A 26 24.89 56.02 115.69
C ASN A 26 23.45 56.09 116.25
N ARG A 27 23.10 54.91 116.78
CA ARG A 27 22.46 54.61 118.09
C ARG A 27 20.92 54.60 118.21
N SER A 28 20.46 53.36 118.37
CA SER A 28 19.94 52.79 119.63
C SER A 28 18.43 52.65 119.83
N ALA A 29 18.13 51.53 120.51
CA ALA A 29 16.95 51.21 121.34
C ALA A 29 15.72 50.71 120.55
N SER A 30 15.39 49.41 120.70
CA SER A 30 14.35 48.88 121.63
C SER A 30 12.95 49.05 121.04
N ALA A 31 12.00 48.12 121.05
CA ALA A 31 11.82 46.90 121.81
C ALA A 31 10.81 46.01 121.06
N SER A 32 10.73 44.76 121.48
CA SER A 32 9.71 43.77 121.18
C SER A 32 8.27 44.26 121.35
N GLU A 33 7.40 43.97 120.39
CA GLU A 33 5.98 43.74 120.62
C GLU A 33 5.53 42.61 119.68
N THR A 34 5.57 41.39 120.20
CA THR A 34 4.87 40.26 119.64
C THR A 34 3.37 40.37 119.97
N ASP A 35 2.57 40.04 118.96
CA ASP A 35 1.28 39.34 119.03
C ASP A 35 -0.01 40.17 119.11
N ASN A 36 -0.60 40.40 117.93
CA ASN A 36 -2.04 40.24 117.74
C ASN A 36 -2.27 39.56 116.38
N MET A 37 -2.11 38.24 116.35
CA MET A 37 -2.32 37.40 115.16
C MET A 37 -3.81 37.32 114.85
N ASP A 38 -4.24 37.93 113.74
CA ASP A 38 -5.60 37.78 113.20
C ASP A 38 -5.72 36.42 112.50
N PHE A 39 -6.19 35.42 113.24
CA PHE A 39 -6.25 34.02 112.82
C PHE A 39 -7.09 33.80 111.55
N GLU A 40 -8.11 34.64 111.31
CA GLU A 40 -9.00 34.54 110.13
C GLU A 40 -8.24 34.91 108.85
N ALA A 41 -7.53 36.05 108.85
CA ALA A 41 -6.73 36.50 107.71
C ALA A 41 -5.55 35.56 107.41
N ILE A 42 -4.99 34.92 108.43
CA ILE A 42 -3.96 33.88 108.26
C ILE A 42 -4.57 32.61 107.65
N ALA A 43 -5.78 32.21 108.08
CA ALA A 43 -6.48 31.05 107.54
C ALA A 43 -6.84 31.23 106.05
N GLU A 44 -7.41 32.38 105.66
CA GLU A 44 -7.69 32.71 104.25
C GLU A 44 -6.42 32.68 103.39
N LYS A 45 -5.31 33.21 103.91
CA LYS A 45 -4.01 33.20 103.22
C LYS A 45 -3.44 31.78 103.08
N VAL A 46 -3.63 30.92 104.07
CA VAL A 46 -3.23 29.51 104.00
C VAL A 46 -4.08 28.78 102.96
N GLU A 47 -5.39 29.02 102.90
CA GLU A 47 -6.28 28.42 101.90
C GLU A 47 -5.94 28.88 100.47
N ALA A 48 -5.67 30.17 100.27
CA ALA A 48 -5.21 30.70 98.98
C ALA A 48 -3.88 30.08 98.54
N LEU A 49 -2.91 29.95 99.46
CA LEU A 49 -1.64 29.28 99.18
C LEU A 49 -1.81 27.78 98.90
N GLN A 50 -2.77 27.11 99.55
CA GLN A 50 -3.09 25.71 99.27
C GLN A 50 -3.68 25.55 97.86
N LEU A 51 -4.54 26.46 97.42
CA LEU A 51 -5.09 26.48 96.06
C LEU A 51 -4.00 26.77 95.00
N GLU A 52 -3.12 27.75 95.25
CA GLU A 52 -1.99 28.04 94.36
C GLU A 52 -1.02 26.85 94.27
N LEU A 53 -0.75 26.19 95.40
CA LEU A 53 0.09 24.99 95.44
C LEU A 53 -0.55 23.84 94.67
N ALA A 54 -1.86 23.61 94.83
CA ALA A 54 -2.60 22.59 94.09
C ALA A 54 -2.59 22.87 92.57
N TYR A 55 -2.81 24.11 92.16
CA TYR A 55 -2.71 24.52 90.76
C TYR A 55 -1.31 24.33 90.18
N ALA A 56 -0.26 24.66 90.94
CA ALA A 56 1.12 24.43 90.54
C ALA A 56 1.43 22.94 90.36
N TYR A 57 0.94 22.07 91.23
CA TYR A 57 1.07 20.62 91.08
C TYR A 57 0.38 20.10 89.83
N ASP A 58 -0.84 20.56 89.54
CA ASP A 58 -1.61 20.16 88.36
C ASP A 58 -0.90 20.59 87.07
N LEU A 59 -0.32 21.80 87.04
CA LEU A 59 0.48 22.28 85.92
C LEU A 59 1.76 21.46 85.73
N CYS A 60 2.43 21.08 86.83
CA CYS A 60 3.59 20.18 86.79
C CYS A 60 3.21 18.79 86.26
N GLU A 61 2.06 18.23 86.65
CA GLU A 61 1.58 16.95 86.14
C GLU A 61 1.29 17.02 84.63
N GLN A 62 0.60 18.06 84.17
CA GLN A 62 0.35 18.28 82.74
C GLN A 62 1.66 18.42 81.94
N ALA A 63 2.64 19.16 82.47
CA ALA A 63 3.96 19.28 81.84
C ALA A 63 4.69 17.93 81.76
N ASN A 64 4.63 17.12 82.82
CA ASN A 64 5.21 15.77 82.83
C ASN A 64 4.58 14.86 81.77
N LEU A 65 3.24 14.88 81.65
CA LEU A 65 2.54 14.12 80.61
C LEU A 65 2.95 14.55 79.20
N GLN A 66 3.14 15.86 78.96
CA GLN A 66 3.64 16.35 77.67
C GLN A 66 5.08 15.89 77.40
N PHE A 67 5.96 15.92 78.41
CA PHE A 67 7.32 15.41 78.27
C PHE A 67 7.34 13.91 77.95
N ASP A 68 6.46 13.13 78.56
CA ASP A 68 6.35 11.70 78.27
C ASP A 68 5.83 11.43 76.85
N ASN A 69 4.87 12.23 76.36
CA ASN A 69 4.43 12.17 74.97
C ASN A 69 5.60 12.47 74.00
N TYR A 70 6.37 13.53 74.26
CA TYR A 70 7.55 13.82 73.44
C TYR A 70 8.61 12.72 73.50
N ARG A 71 8.82 12.07 74.65
CA ARG A 71 9.73 10.92 74.76
C ARG A 71 9.29 9.77 73.86
N VAL A 72 8.00 9.43 73.86
CA VAL A 72 7.45 8.38 72.99
C VAL A 72 7.61 8.75 71.51
N GLN A 73 7.21 9.95 71.11
CA GLN A 73 7.37 10.42 69.73
C GLN A 73 8.83 10.40 69.26
N LEU A 74 9.77 10.77 70.14
CA LEU A 74 11.19 10.77 69.82
C LEU A 74 11.74 9.34 69.68
N GLN A 75 11.24 8.39 70.47
CA GLN A 75 11.56 6.97 70.31
C GLN A 75 11.02 6.40 68.99
N ASP A 76 9.79 6.74 68.63
CA ASP A 76 9.18 6.32 67.36
C ASP A 76 9.92 6.87 66.14
N LEU A 77 10.22 8.17 66.13
CA LEU A 77 11.02 8.80 65.07
C LEU A 77 12.41 8.17 64.95
N LYS A 78 13.04 7.80 66.08
CA LYS A 78 14.34 7.13 66.08
C LYS A 78 14.25 5.72 65.48
N ARG A 79 13.17 4.99 65.78
CA ARG A 79 12.88 3.67 65.19
C ARG A 79 12.67 3.78 63.69
N ASP A 80 11.84 4.71 63.23
CA ASP A 80 11.55 4.93 61.81
C ASP A 80 12.79 5.39 61.04
N LEU A 81 13.60 6.28 61.62
CA LEU A 81 14.89 6.65 61.02
C LEU A 81 15.84 5.45 60.90
N GLY A 82 15.80 4.52 61.86
CA GLY A 82 16.54 3.27 61.82
C GLY A 82 16.11 2.37 60.67
N THR A 83 14.80 2.18 60.48
CA THR A 83 14.25 1.37 59.38
C THR A 83 14.56 1.98 58.02
N GLU A 84 14.43 3.30 57.89
CA GLU A 84 14.77 4.02 56.66
C GLU A 84 16.26 3.93 56.32
N ARG A 85 17.15 3.99 57.31
CA ARG A 85 18.59 3.78 57.10
C ARG A 85 18.90 2.37 56.66
N ALA A 86 18.25 1.36 57.24
CA ALA A 86 18.42 -0.04 56.84
C ALA A 86 17.93 -0.26 55.40
N SER A 87 16.74 0.26 55.05
CA SER A 87 16.20 0.22 53.69
C SER A 87 17.14 0.88 52.68
N ASN A 88 17.65 2.07 53.01
CA ASN A 88 18.63 2.78 52.16
C ASN A 88 19.94 2.00 51.97
N ALA A 89 20.39 1.25 52.97
CA ALA A 89 21.59 0.42 52.84
C ALA A 89 21.37 -0.73 51.84
N ILE A 90 20.20 -1.39 51.90
CA ILE A 90 19.82 -2.45 50.95
C ILE A 90 19.73 -1.90 49.53
N LEU A 91 19.05 -0.76 49.33
CA LEU A 91 18.93 -0.14 48.01
C LEU A 91 20.28 0.25 47.40
N LYS A 92 21.24 0.71 48.22
CA LYS A 92 22.59 1.01 47.76
C LYS A 92 23.34 -0.24 47.29
N ASP A 93 23.15 -1.37 47.97
CA ASP A 93 23.77 -2.64 47.56
C ASP A 93 23.18 -3.15 46.24
N ILE A 94 21.84 -3.15 46.12
CA ILE A 94 21.15 -3.51 44.87
C ILE A 94 21.62 -2.63 43.72
N LEU A 95 21.70 -1.31 43.92
CA LEU A 95 22.16 -0.37 42.90
C LEU A 95 23.64 -0.60 42.51
N SER A 96 24.48 -0.99 43.44
CA SER A 96 25.87 -1.39 43.17
C SER A 96 25.92 -2.65 42.30
N GLN A 97 25.08 -3.63 42.62
CA GLN A 97 24.99 -4.89 41.87
C GLN A 97 24.46 -4.67 40.45
N GLU A 98 23.41 -3.88 40.28
CA GLU A 98 22.87 -3.52 38.97
C GLU A 98 23.87 -2.77 38.09
N ARG A 99 24.70 -1.91 38.68
CA ARG A 99 25.80 -1.24 37.96
C ARG A 99 26.84 -2.24 37.45
N LYS A 100 27.20 -3.25 38.26
CA LYS A 100 28.13 -4.31 37.85
C LYS A 100 27.51 -5.17 36.73
N ASN A 101 26.26 -5.56 36.87
CA ASN A 101 25.52 -6.32 35.84
C ASN A 101 25.48 -5.55 34.52
N THR A 102 25.14 -4.26 34.57
CA THR A 102 25.12 -3.38 33.40
C THR A 102 26.49 -3.28 32.73
N ALA A 103 27.58 -3.19 33.51
CA ALA A 103 28.93 -3.15 32.97
C ALA A 103 29.29 -4.45 32.23
N ILE A 104 28.94 -5.61 32.80
CA ILE A 104 29.17 -6.93 32.17
C ILE A 104 28.34 -7.08 30.89
N LEU A 105 27.05 -6.71 30.91
CA LEU A 105 26.20 -6.79 29.73
C LEU A 105 26.71 -5.87 28.61
N LYS A 106 27.21 -4.68 28.96
CA LYS A 106 27.79 -3.74 28.00
C LYS A 106 29.07 -4.30 27.36
N THR A 107 29.94 -4.97 28.11
CA THR A 107 31.15 -5.58 27.53
C THR A 107 30.79 -6.75 26.63
N GLN A 108 29.85 -7.61 27.02
CA GLN A 108 29.35 -8.71 26.18
C GLN A 108 28.73 -8.20 24.88
N PHE A 109 27.89 -7.16 24.95
CA PHE A 109 27.29 -6.54 23.77
C PHE A 109 28.36 -6.01 22.80
N ASN A 110 29.39 -5.34 23.33
CA ASN A 110 30.48 -4.82 22.50
C ASN A 110 31.25 -5.93 21.79
N LEU A 111 31.53 -7.05 22.47
CA LEU A 111 32.18 -8.22 21.87
C LEU A 111 31.31 -8.85 20.78
N ALA A 112 30.02 -9.08 21.06
CA ALA A 112 29.09 -9.62 20.07
C ALA A 112 28.94 -8.70 18.84
N ASN A 113 28.92 -7.39 19.05
CA ASN A 113 28.86 -6.41 17.96
C ASN A 113 30.14 -6.41 17.11
N GLN A 114 31.32 -6.57 17.71
CA GLN A 114 32.57 -6.72 16.97
C GLN A 114 32.59 -8.01 16.14
N GLU A 115 32.11 -9.11 16.70
CA GLU A 115 31.99 -10.38 15.98
C GLU A 115 31.00 -10.29 14.81
N GLY A 116 29.83 -9.68 15.03
CA GLY A 116 28.87 -9.41 13.96
C GLY A 116 29.39 -8.47 12.86
N LYS A 117 30.37 -7.60 13.16
CA LYS A 117 31.08 -6.82 12.12
C LYS A 117 32.05 -7.70 11.34
N ARG A 118 32.81 -8.58 12.00
CA ARG A 118 33.72 -9.54 11.34
C ARG A 118 32.97 -10.47 10.40
N GLN A 119 31.86 -11.03 10.85
CA GLN A 119 31.03 -11.93 10.05
C GLN A 119 30.44 -11.24 8.81
N ARG A 120 30.03 -9.98 8.92
CA ARG A 120 29.56 -9.19 7.77
C ARG A 120 30.65 -8.98 6.72
N VAL A 121 31.89 -8.72 7.14
CA VAL A 121 33.02 -8.58 6.22
C VAL A 121 33.34 -9.92 5.54
N LEU A 122 33.34 -11.02 6.29
CA LEU A 122 33.56 -12.35 5.70
C LEU A 122 32.45 -12.70 4.69
N ALA A 123 31.19 -12.44 5.04
CA ALA A 123 30.07 -12.69 4.14
C ALA A 123 30.16 -11.86 2.85
N SER A 124 30.57 -10.59 2.93
CA SER A 124 30.74 -9.76 1.74
C SER A 124 31.90 -10.24 0.85
N GLN A 125 33.00 -10.71 1.46
CA GLN A 125 34.11 -11.32 0.72
C GLN A 125 33.70 -12.62 0.03
N LEU A 126 32.95 -13.49 0.72
CA LEU A 126 32.44 -14.74 0.14
C LEU A 126 31.46 -14.45 -1.01
N GLN A 127 30.56 -13.47 -0.84
CA GLN A 127 29.65 -13.06 -1.90
C GLN A 127 30.39 -12.51 -3.12
N ALA A 128 31.44 -11.71 -2.92
CA ALA A 128 32.26 -11.20 -4.01
C ALA A 128 32.93 -12.35 -4.77
N ARG A 129 33.49 -13.34 -4.06
CA ARG A 129 34.08 -14.53 -4.67
C ARG A 129 33.06 -15.36 -5.44
N LEU A 130 31.88 -15.56 -4.88
CA LEU A 130 30.79 -16.28 -5.57
C LEU A 130 30.40 -15.57 -6.86
N ASN A 131 30.31 -14.23 -6.84
CA ASN A 131 30.01 -13.44 -8.02
C ASN A 131 31.09 -13.57 -9.09
N THR A 132 32.38 -13.58 -8.72
CA THR A 132 33.49 -13.78 -9.67
C THR A 132 33.47 -15.17 -10.29
N GLU A 133 33.25 -16.21 -9.50
CA GLU A 133 33.13 -17.60 -10.00
C GLU A 133 31.94 -17.74 -10.94
N THR A 134 30.79 -17.15 -10.59
CA THR A 134 29.58 -17.16 -11.43
C THR A 134 29.81 -16.44 -12.76
N ALA A 135 30.50 -15.30 -12.74
CA ALA A 135 30.85 -14.56 -13.95
C ALA A 135 31.80 -15.37 -14.85
N SER A 136 32.81 -16.03 -14.27
CA SER A 136 33.73 -16.92 -14.98
C SER A 136 32.98 -18.09 -15.62
N LEU A 137 32.10 -18.75 -14.86
CA LEU A 137 31.30 -19.86 -15.34
C LEU A 137 30.39 -19.46 -16.51
N ASN A 138 29.71 -18.31 -16.41
CA ASN A 138 28.92 -17.76 -17.50
C ASN A 138 29.74 -17.46 -18.76
N ALA A 139 30.98 -16.96 -18.60
CA ALA A 139 31.87 -16.72 -19.73
C ALA A 139 32.30 -18.04 -20.40
N MET A 140 32.63 -19.07 -19.62
CA MET A 140 32.93 -20.40 -20.14
C MET A 140 31.74 -21.03 -20.86
N THR A 141 30.54 -20.94 -20.29
CA THR A 141 29.31 -21.44 -20.94
C THR A 141 29.03 -20.71 -22.25
N LYS A 142 29.24 -19.38 -22.29
CA LYS A 142 29.10 -18.60 -23.54
C LYS A 142 30.12 -19.05 -24.59
N HIS A 143 31.36 -19.30 -24.20
CA HIS A 143 32.38 -19.81 -25.10
C HIS A 143 32.04 -21.21 -25.63
N ALA A 144 31.60 -22.12 -24.76
CA ALA A 144 31.16 -23.46 -25.14
C ALA A 144 30.04 -23.41 -26.20
N ARG A 145 29.00 -22.58 -25.97
CA ARG A 145 27.91 -22.39 -26.94
C ARG A 145 28.40 -21.83 -28.28
N ALA A 146 29.36 -20.91 -28.27
CA ALA A 146 29.92 -20.36 -29.51
C ALA A 146 30.71 -21.42 -30.30
N VAL A 147 31.42 -22.31 -29.60
CA VAL A 147 32.12 -23.45 -30.23
C VAL A 147 31.12 -24.46 -30.78
N GLU A 148 30.06 -24.78 -30.03
CA GLU A 148 28.97 -25.64 -30.50
C GLU A 148 28.31 -25.08 -31.77
N GLN A 149 28.03 -23.77 -31.81
CA GLN A 149 27.49 -23.11 -33.00
C GLN A 149 28.42 -23.26 -34.21
N ARG A 150 29.72 -22.96 -34.06
CA ARG A 150 30.71 -23.14 -35.13
C ARG A 150 30.85 -24.58 -35.58
N PHE A 151 30.70 -25.53 -34.67
CA PHE A 151 30.71 -26.95 -34.99
C PHE A 151 29.50 -27.35 -35.84
N VAL A 152 28.30 -26.89 -35.46
CA VAL A 152 27.07 -27.11 -36.25
C VAL A 152 27.16 -26.47 -37.62
N GLU A 153 27.67 -25.23 -37.72
CA GLU A 153 27.93 -24.55 -39.00
C GLU A 153 28.91 -25.35 -39.86
N SER A 154 30.04 -25.79 -39.30
CA SER A 154 31.03 -26.59 -40.04
C SER A 154 30.48 -27.95 -40.48
N GLN A 155 29.60 -28.57 -39.68
CA GLN A 155 28.91 -29.82 -40.06
C GLN A 155 27.97 -29.58 -41.24
N PHE A 156 27.21 -28.47 -41.22
CA PHE A 156 26.34 -28.10 -42.33
C PHE A 156 27.15 -27.84 -43.62
N ASP A 157 28.26 -27.10 -43.53
CA ASP A 157 29.15 -26.85 -44.67
C ASP A 157 29.72 -28.16 -45.24
N LEU A 158 30.08 -29.11 -44.38
CA LEU A 158 30.59 -30.42 -44.78
C LEU A 158 29.51 -31.27 -45.46
N GLU A 159 28.28 -31.24 -44.96
CA GLU A 159 27.14 -31.92 -45.58
C GLU A 159 26.76 -31.29 -46.91
N TYR A 160 26.74 -29.96 -46.99
CA TYR A 160 26.57 -29.21 -48.24
C TYR A 160 27.64 -29.59 -49.26
N LEU A 161 28.92 -29.62 -48.86
CA LEU A 161 30.01 -29.98 -49.75
C LEU A 161 29.87 -31.42 -50.26
N LYS A 162 29.50 -32.38 -49.41
CA LYS A 162 29.19 -33.77 -49.81
C LYS A 162 28.10 -33.79 -50.88
N CYS A 163 26.98 -33.11 -50.66
CA CYS A 163 25.89 -33.02 -51.64
C CYS A 163 26.34 -32.40 -52.97
N THR A 164 27.22 -31.39 -52.95
CA THR A 164 27.75 -30.80 -54.19
C THR A 164 28.76 -31.71 -54.91
N THR A 165 29.61 -32.45 -54.17
CA THR A 165 30.54 -33.44 -54.76
C THR A 165 29.83 -34.70 -55.24
N ASP A 166 28.70 -35.07 -54.63
CA ASP A 166 27.83 -36.14 -55.10
C ASP A 166 27.00 -35.67 -56.32
N ALA A 167 26.68 -34.38 -56.43
CA ALA A 167 26.06 -33.80 -57.64
C ALA A 167 26.97 -33.93 -58.88
N ASP A 168 28.30 -33.85 -58.72
CA ASP A 168 29.25 -34.13 -59.81
C ASP A 168 29.26 -35.62 -60.22
N ARG A 169 28.91 -36.54 -59.30
CA ARG A 169 28.70 -37.98 -59.60
C ARG A 169 27.33 -38.28 -60.23
N ILE A 170 26.37 -37.37 -60.13
CA ILE A 170 25.01 -37.50 -60.69
C ILE A 170 24.92 -37.04 -62.16
N SER A 171 26.06 -36.70 -62.79
CA SER A 171 26.13 -36.38 -64.23
C SER A 171 25.95 -37.60 -65.17
N GLN A 172 25.76 -38.81 -64.64
CA GLN A 172 25.27 -39.97 -65.40
C GLN A 172 23.87 -40.33 -64.90
N ALA A 173 22.86 -39.90 -65.66
CA ALA A 173 21.45 -40.04 -65.35
C ALA A 173 21.02 -41.52 -65.16
N PRO A 174 19.88 -41.78 -64.49
CA PRO A 174 18.62 -41.67 -65.22
C PRO A 174 17.49 -40.95 -64.44
N THR A 175 16.75 -40.17 -65.21
CA THR A 175 15.31 -39.89 -65.11
C THR A 175 14.59 -40.45 -63.89
N ILE A 176 14.49 -39.67 -62.82
CA ILE A 176 13.43 -39.83 -61.82
C ILE A 176 12.37 -38.80 -62.16
N GLN A 177 11.19 -39.29 -62.54
CA GLN A 177 9.96 -38.51 -62.56
C GLN A 177 9.68 -38.03 -61.12
N SER A 178 10.17 -36.85 -60.76
CA SER A 178 9.93 -36.27 -59.43
C SER A 178 8.47 -35.82 -59.33
N LYS A 179 7.71 -36.52 -58.51
CA LYS A 179 6.35 -36.22 -58.04
C LYS A 179 6.31 -35.00 -57.10
N ASP A 180 7.26 -34.09 -57.23
CA ASP A 180 7.48 -32.97 -56.31
C ASP A 180 6.71 -31.75 -56.80
N SER A 181 5.38 -31.83 -56.67
CA SER A 181 4.60 -30.61 -56.56
C SER A 181 4.99 -29.92 -55.23
N PRO A 182 5.26 -28.60 -55.20
CA PRO A 182 5.34 -27.86 -53.95
C PRO A 182 4.08 -28.19 -53.13
N LEU A 183 4.25 -28.57 -51.86
CA LEU A 183 3.11 -28.83 -50.99
C LEU A 183 2.17 -27.61 -51.07
N PRO A 184 0.86 -27.81 -51.31
CA PRO A 184 -0.05 -26.71 -51.51
C PRO A 184 -0.04 -25.81 -50.28
N ALA A 185 0.08 -24.51 -50.52
CA ALA A 185 0.12 -23.53 -49.46
C ALA A 185 -1.14 -23.61 -48.60
N GLN A 186 -0.97 -23.80 -47.28
CA GLN A 186 -2.09 -24.00 -46.38
C GLN A 186 -2.71 -22.65 -45.98
N PRO A 187 -4.03 -22.46 -46.13
CA PRO A 187 -4.68 -21.23 -45.69
C PRO A 187 -4.63 -21.12 -44.17
N PHE A 188 -4.50 -19.89 -43.67
CA PHE A 188 -4.54 -19.62 -42.24
C PHE A 188 -5.11 -18.24 -41.93
N VAL A 189 -5.49 -18.05 -40.67
CA VAL A 189 -5.83 -16.76 -40.08
C VAL A 189 -4.94 -16.54 -38.86
N VAL A 190 -4.72 -15.28 -38.50
CA VAL A 190 -3.92 -14.94 -37.33
C VAL A 190 -4.69 -14.06 -36.36
N VAL A 191 -4.50 -14.28 -35.07
CA VAL A 191 -4.97 -13.44 -33.98
C VAL A 191 -3.75 -12.82 -33.29
N LEU A 192 -3.68 -11.50 -33.29
CA LEU A 192 -2.64 -10.72 -32.63
C LEU A 192 -3.26 -10.01 -31.42
N VAL A 193 -2.77 -10.30 -30.23
CA VAL A 193 -3.32 -9.78 -28.98
C VAL A 193 -2.28 -8.96 -28.22
N ASP A 194 -2.64 -7.73 -27.88
CA ASP A 194 -1.95 -6.93 -26.88
C ASP A 194 -2.37 -7.40 -25.48
N GLY A 195 -1.58 -8.29 -24.90
CA GLY A 195 -1.80 -8.85 -23.57
C GLY A 195 -1.56 -7.85 -22.43
N ASP A 196 -0.96 -6.69 -22.69
CA ASP A 196 -0.82 -5.63 -21.69
C ASP A 196 -2.11 -4.82 -21.53
N ALA A 197 -2.88 -4.67 -22.62
CA ALA A 197 -4.11 -3.90 -22.64
C ALA A 197 -5.41 -4.73 -22.58
N TYR A 198 -5.37 -5.98 -23.06
CA TYR A 198 -6.51 -6.90 -23.07
C TYR A 198 -6.47 -7.81 -21.85
N LEU A 199 -7.48 -7.66 -20.99
CA LEU A 199 -7.64 -8.48 -19.80
C LEU A 199 -8.46 -9.73 -20.13
N TRP A 200 -8.06 -10.87 -19.59
CA TRP A 200 -8.82 -12.11 -19.69
C TRP A 200 -10.15 -12.02 -18.91
N SER A 201 -11.19 -12.65 -19.45
CA SER A 201 -12.49 -12.75 -18.79
C SER A 201 -12.37 -13.42 -17.40
N GLN A 202 -13.09 -12.89 -16.40
CA GLN A 202 -13.06 -13.45 -15.04
C GLN A 202 -13.52 -14.91 -15.00
N ASP A 203 -14.43 -15.27 -15.91
CA ASP A 203 -15.01 -16.61 -16.02
C ASP A 203 -13.97 -17.67 -16.37
N ILE A 204 -12.82 -17.29 -16.94
CA ILE A 204 -11.71 -18.20 -17.25
C ILE A 204 -11.04 -18.72 -15.96
N PHE A 205 -11.12 -17.94 -14.89
CA PHE A 205 -10.50 -18.27 -13.60
C PHE A 205 -11.46 -18.98 -12.63
N LEU A 206 -12.74 -19.13 -12.98
CA LEU A 206 -13.74 -19.80 -12.14
C LEU A 206 -13.69 -21.32 -12.33
N ASP A 207 -13.49 -22.06 -11.24
CA ASP A 207 -13.39 -23.53 -11.23
C ASP A 207 -14.57 -24.23 -11.96
N GLU A 208 -15.79 -23.73 -11.80
CA GLU A 208 -17.00 -24.28 -12.45
C GLU A 208 -16.95 -24.24 -13.99
N ASN A 209 -16.26 -23.25 -14.55
CA ASN A 209 -16.14 -23.05 -16.00
C ASN A 209 -14.93 -23.78 -16.59
N ARG A 210 -14.15 -24.48 -15.76
CA ARG A 210 -12.91 -25.19 -16.16
C ARG A 210 -13.14 -26.67 -16.44
N MET A 211 -14.38 -27.11 -16.55
CA MET A 211 -14.72 -28.48 -16.95
C MET A 211 -15.08 -28.54 -18.43
N LEU A 212 -14.26 -29.23 -19.23
CA LEU A 212 -14.55 -29.44 -20.65
C LEU A 212 -14.39 -30.93 -20.96
N GLY A 213 -15.47 -31.58 -21.42
CA GLY A 213 -15.44 -33.02 -21.73
C GLY A 213 -15.13 -33.91 -20.52
N GLY A 214 -15.47 -33.48 -19.30
CA GLY A 214 -15.22 -34.22 -18.06
C GLY A 214 -13.79 -34.07 -17.50
N THR A 215 -12.89 -33.36 -18.19
CA THR A 215 -11.54 -33.08 -17.71
C THR A 215 -11.41 -31.62 -17.29
N ARG A 216 -10.65 -31.37 -16.21
CA ARG A 216 -10.32 -30.02 -15.77
C ARG A 216 -9.31 -29.40 -16.74
N ILE A 217 -9.61 -28.21 -17.23
CA ILE A 217 -8.72 -27.42 -18.08
C ILE A 217 -8.21 -26.23 -17.27
N GLU A 218 -6.89 -26.05 -17.26
CA GLU A 218 -6.28 -24.92 -16.58
C GLU A 218 -6.59 -23.57 -17.28
N PRO A 219 -6.61 -22.44 -16.55
CA PRO A 219 -7.08 -21.14 -17.06
C PRO A 219 -6.45 -20.70 -18.40
N GLY A 220 -5.14 -20.86 -18.57
CA GLY A 220 -4.47 -20.51 -19.82
C GLY A 220 -4.96 -21.35 -21.01
N GLY A 221 -5.15 -22.65 -20.80
CA GLY A 221 -5.68 -23.55 -21.81
C GLY A 221 -7.15 -23.29 -22.13
N LEU A 222 -7.94 -22.86 -21.15
CA LEU A 222 -9.33 -22.46 -21.38
C LEU A 222 -9.40 -21.20 -22.25
N ALA A 223 -8.53 -20.21 -22.01
CA ALA A 223 -8.45 -19.00 -22.83
C ALA A 223 -8.09 -19.32 -24.29
N ALA A 224 -7.08 -20.17 -24.53
CA ALA A 224 -6.71 -20.62 -25.87
C ALA A 224 -7.86 -21.35 -26.57
N THR A 225 -8.58 -22.21 -25.84
CA THR A 225 -9.76 -22.92 -26.36
C THR A 225 -10.86 -21.94 -26.78
N ARG A 226 -11.15 -20.94 -25.94
CA ARG A 226 -12.18 -19.93 -26.25
C ARG A 226 -11.81 -19.10 -27.48
N ILE A 227 -10.56 -18.63 -27.61
CA ILE A 227 -10.12 -17.91 -28.83
C ILE A 227 -10.31 -18.78 -30.08
N LYS A 228 -9.87 -20.05 -30.03
CA LYS A 228 -10.04 -20.98 -31.14
C LYS A 228 -11.51 -21.11 -31.54
N ASN A 229 -12.40 -21.27 -30.57
CA ASN A 229 -13.83 -21.40 -30.80
C ASN A 229 -14.43 -20.13 -31.40
N GLU A 230 -14.08 -18.94 -30.88
CA GLU A 230 -14.56 -17.66 -31.39
C GLU A 230 -14.14 -17.42 -32.86
N VAL A 231 -12.88 -17.70 -33.19
CA VAL A 231 -12.37 -17.59 -34.57
C VAL A 231 -13.03 -18.61 -35.48
N THR A 232 -13.21 -19.85 -35.02
CA THR A 232 -13.86 -20.91 -35.80
C THR A 232 -15.31 -20.53 -36.10
N ARG A 233 -16.03 -20.03 -35.09
CA ARG A 233 -17.41 -19.53 -35.24
C ARG A 233 -17.47 -18.40 -36.27
N TYR A 234 -16.55 -17.43 -36.18
CA TYR A 234 -16.48 -16.34 -37.16
C TYR A 234 -16.29 -16.84 -38.60
N ILE A 235 -15.37 -17.79 -38.81
CA ILE A 235 -15.12 -18.37 -40.14
C ILE A 235 -16.39 -19.07 -40.67
N MET A 236 -17.10 -19.82 -39.83
CA MET A 236 -18.28 -20.58 -40.23
C MET A 236 -19.51 -19.71 -40.47
N GLU A 237 -19.71 -18.64 -39.68
CA GLU A 237 -20.95 -17.87 -39.68
C GLU A 237 -20.85 -16.53 -40.41
N GLN A 238 -19.68 -15.89 -40.43
CA GLN A 238 -19.55 -14.48 -40.81
C GLN A 238 -18.58 -14.23 -41.98
N ALA A 239 -17.75 -15.21 -42.35
CA ALA A 239 -16.70 -15.02 -43.35
C ALA A 239 -16.60 -16.20 -44.33
N PRO A 240 -17.57 -16.36 -45.26
CA PRO A 240 -17.57 -17.43 -46.26
C PRO A 240 -16.36 -17.38 -47.22
N SER A 241 -15.65 -16.26 -47.30
CA SER A 241 -14.42 -16.11 -48.08
C SER A 241 -13.18 -16.73 -47.43
N ILE A 242 -13.23 -17.06 -46.13
CA ILE A 242 -12.13 -17.72 -45.42
C ILE A 242 -12.33 -19.24 -45.51
N PRO A 243 -11.36 -20.01 -46.02
CA PRO A 243 -11.49 -21.47 -46.06
C PRO A 243 -11.70 -22.07 -44.67
N VAL A 244 -12.69 -22.95 -44.50
CA VAL A 244 -13.00 -23.61 -43.20
C VAL A 244 -11.81 -24.41 -42.65
N MET A 245 -10.97 -24.94 -43.55
CA MET A 245 -9.74 -25.67 -43.19
C MET A 245 -8.56 -24.76 -42.82
N SER A 246 -8.79 -23.45 -42.68
CA SER A 246 -7.74 -22.49 -42.31
C SER A 246 -7.17 -22.82 -40.93
N LYS A 247 -5.85 -22.89 -40.84
CA LYS A 247 -5.17 -22.96 -39.54
C LYS A 247 -5.36 -21.65 -38.77
N ILE A 248 -5.47 -21.73 -37.45
CA ILE A 248 -5.58 -20.56 -36.58
C ILE A 248 -4.25 -20.40 -35.85
N ILE A 249 -3.59 -19.27 -36.10
CA ILE A 249 -2.39 -18.85 -35.37
C ILE A 249 -2.82 -17.80 -34.36
N THR A 250 -2.39 -17.91 -33.11
CA THR A 250 -2.65 -16.88 -32.10
C THR A 250 -1.35 -16.48 -31.44
N ARG A 251 -1.07 -15.19 -31.39
CA ARG A 251 0.12 -14.63 -30.73
C ARG A 251 -0.31 -13.56 -29.74
N VAL A 252 -0.08 -13.83 -28.46
CA VAL A 252 -0.29 -12.87 -27.39
C VAL A 252 1.06 -12.27 -27.02
N PHE A 253 1.17 -10.95 -27.07
CA PHE A 253 2.39 -10.24 -26.67
C PHE A 253 2.13 -9.49 -25.37
N CYS A 254 2.95 -9.73 -24.36
CA CYS A 254 2.76 -9.16 -23.04
C CYS A 254 4.11 -8.91 -22.37
N ASN A 255 4.28 -7.80 -21.66
CA ASN A 255 5.45 -7.59 -20.82
C ASN A 255 5.26 -8.30 -19.48
N PHE A 256 5.95 -9.43 -19.29
CA PHE A 256 5.70 -10.27 -18.11
C PHE A 256 6.02 -9.56 -16.80
N GLY A 257 6.99 -8.63 -16.80
CA GLY A 257 7.38 -7.89 -15.61
C GLY A 257 6.28 -6.96 -15.09
N THR A 258 5.61 -6.21 -15.98
CA THR A 258 4.58 -5.24 -15.59
C THR A 258 3.19 -5.85 -15.46
N SER A 259 2.91 -6.89 -16.24
CA SER A 259 1.56 -7.45 -16.37
C SER A 259 1.24 -8.54 -15.35
N GLU A 260 2.25 -9.17 -14.74
CA GLU A 260 2.06 -10.20 -13.71
C GLU A 260 1.28 -9.66 -12.50
N ARG A 261 1.65 -8.47 -12.00
CA ARG A 261 0.93 -7.83 -10.88
C ARG A 261 -0.53 -7.52 -11.24
N ARG A 262 -0.79 -7.08 -12.48
CA ARG A 262 -2.14 -6.77 -12.96
C ARG A 262 -3.00 -8.03 -13.04
N MET A 263 -2.44 -9.12 -13.56
CA MET A 263 -3.15 -10.40 -13.67
C MET A 263 -3.51 -10.95 -12.28
N LEU A 264 -2.54 -11.00 -11.36
CA LEU A 264 -2.75 -11.48 -10.00
C LEU A 264 -3.74 -10.61 -9.21
N SER A 265 -3.64 -9.28 -9.30
CA SER A 265 -4.53 -8.37 -8.56
C SER A 265 -6.01 -8.48 -8.94
N ARG A 266 -6.31 -9.03 -10.12
CA ARG A 266 -7.67 -9.16 -10.66
C ARG A 266 -8.24 -10.57 -10.51
N GLN A 267 -7.40 -11.53 -10.18
CA GLN A 267 -7.84 -12.80 -9.63
C GLN A 267 -8.25 -12.52 -8.17
N ARG A 268 -9.54 -12.27 -7.92
CA ARG A 268 -10.06 -12.04 -6.57
C ARG A 268 -9.55 -13.12 -5.60
N VAL A 269 -9.33 -12.75 -4.34
CA VAL A 269 -8.92 -13.64 -3.22
C VAL A 269 -9.62 -14.99 -3.30
N ARG A 270 -8.97 -15.97 -3.93
CA ARG A 270 -9.40 -17.36 -4.08
C ARG A 270 -8.16 -18.23 -4.22
N SER A 271 -8.26 -19.46 -3.76
CA SER A 271 -7.20 -20.46 -3.60
C SER A 271 -6.48 -20.91 -4.89
N THR A 272 -6.83 -20.35 -6.04
CA THR A 272 -6.41 -20.79 -7.39
C THR A 272 -5.87 -19.63 -8.23
N ALA A 273 -5.18 -18.67 -7.62
CA ALA A 273 -4.47 -17.64 -8.36
C ALA A 273 -3.35 -18.26 -9.22
N VAL A 274 -3.36 -17.98 -10.53
CA VAL A 274 -2.37 -18.48 -11.49
C VAL A 274 -1.48 -17.33 -11.92
N GLY A 275 -0.16 -17.49 -11.81
CA GLY A 275 0.83 -16.51 -12.25
C GLY A 275 0.86 -16.35 -13.78
N LEU A 276 1.37 -15.22 -14.27
CA LEU A 276 1.37 -14.91 -15.71
C LEU A 276 2.18 -15.92 -16.52
N ARG A 277 3.32 -16.34 -15.97
CA ARG A 277 4.19 -17.36 -16.59
C ARG A 277 3.48 -18.69 -16.74
N GLU A 278 2.81 -19.13 -15.67
CA GLU A 278 2.09 -20.39 -15.64
C GLU A 278 0.89 -20.36 -16.61
N PHE A 279 0.14 -19.26 -16.63
CA PHE A 279 -0.92 -19.04 -17.60
C PHE A 279 -0.40 -19.08 -19.05
N ALA A 280 0.75 -18.47 -19.32
CA ALA A 280 1.38 -18.46 -20.64
C ALA A 280 1.79 -19.88 -21.09
N VAL A 281 2.33 -20.71 -20.20
CA VAL A 281 2.65 -22.12 -20.47
C VAL A 281 1.37 -22.89 -20.82
N GLN A 282 0.35 -22.82 -19.97
CA GLN A 282 -0.95 -23.48 -20.17
C GLN A 282 -1.65 -23.04 -21.47
N PHE A 283 -1.52 -21.77 -21.84
CA PHE A 283 -2.04 -21.25 -23.10
C PHE A 283 -1.31 -21.85 -24.31
N THR A 284 0.02 -21.87 -24.24
CA THR A 284 0.89 -22.29 -25.34
C THR A 284 0.79 -23.81 -25.58
N GLU A 285 0.75 -24.62 -24.53
CA GLU A 285 0.66 -26.08 -24.67
C GLU A 285 -0.70 -26.56 -25.19
N ARG A 286 -1.76 -25.74 -25.04
CA ARG A 286 -3.13 -26.15 -25.34
C ARG A 286 -3.38 -26.35 -26.83
N VAL A 287 -2.82 -25.47 -27.67
CA VAL A 287 -3.04 -25.48 -29.12
C VAL A 287 -1.70 -25.22 -29.83
N PRO A 288 -1.23 -26.08 -30.75
CA PRO A 288 0.13 -26.01 -31.28
C PRO A 288 0.57 -24.72 -32.00
N LEU A 289 -0.37 -23.86 -32.43
CA LEU A 289 -0.07 -22.59 -33.13
C LEU A 289 -0.44 -21.37 -32.28
N PHE A 290 -0.57 -21.57 -30.97
CA PHE A 290 -0.93 -20.53 -30.03
C PHE A 290 0.28 -20.28 -29.16
N ASP A 291 0.77 -19.04 -29.19
CA ASP A 291 1.99 -18.64 -28.51
C ASP A 291 1.71 -17.45 -27.58
N TYR A 292 2.30 -17.50 -26.40
CA TYR A 292 2.28 -16.40 -25.44
C TYR A 292 3.70 -15.86 -25.23
N PHE A 293 4.01 -14.73 -25.85
CA PHE A 293 5.36 -14.15 -25.87
C PHE A 293 5.57 -13.10 -24.78
N ASP A 294 6.68 -13.23 -24.05
CA ASP A 294 7.23 -12.13 -23.26
C ASP A 294 7.82 -11.08 -24.21
N ALA A 295 7.23 -9.89 -24.21
CA ALA A 295 7.70 -8.75 -25.00
C ALA A 295 9.04 -8.18 -24.49
N GLY A 296 9.45 -8.56 -23.28
CA GLY A 296 10.68 -8.10 -22.65
C GLY A 296 10.53 -6.73 -21.97
N ARG A 297 11.66 -6.15 -21.55
CA ARG A 297 11.68 -4.90 -20.77
C ARG A 297 11.54 -3.67 -21.68
N GLY A 298 10.64 -2.76 -21.31
CA GLY A 298 10.45 -1.47 -21.97
C GLY A 298 8.98 -1.15 -22.19
N LYS A 299 8.68 0.15 -22.29
CA LYS A 299 7.39 0.62 -22.80
C LYS A 299 7.36 0.35 -24.32
N GLU A 300 6.21 0.02 -24.89
CA GLU A 300 5.99 -0.12 -26.35
C GLU A 300 6.61 -1.36 -27.03
N ARG A 301 7.28 -2.26 -26.28
CA ARG A 301 7.87 -3.49 -26.83
C ARG A 301 6.84 -4.47 -27.41
N ALA A 302 5.66 -4.55 -26.80
CA ALA A 302 4.56 -5.36 -27.32
C ALA A 302 4.04 -4.76 -28.63
N ASP A 303 3.93 -3.43 -28.69
CA ASP A 303 3.42 -2.70 -29.84
C ASP A 303 4.27 -2.90 -31.09
N ASP A 304 5.60 -2.82 -30.95
CA ASP A 304 6.53 -3.07 -32.06
C ASP A 304 6.40 -4.50 -32.59
N LYS A 305 6.28 -5.49 -31.70
CA LYS A 305 6.10 -6.89 -32.12
C LYS A 305 4.77 -7.09 -32.84
N ILE A 306 3.68 -6.51 -32.33
CA ILE A 306 2.36 -6.61 -32.95
C ILE A 306 2.37 -5.93 -34.33
N ARG A 307 2.98 -4.74 -34.45
CA ARG A 307 3.08 -3.99 -35.71
C ARG A 307 3.80 -4.77 -36.81
N GLU A 308 4.96 -5.31 -36.51
CA GLU A 308 5.73 -6.09 -37.49
C GLU A 308 5.02 -7.40 -37.88
N ASN A 309 4.42 -8.10 -36.91
CA ASN A 309 3.61 -9.28 -37.19
C ASN A 309 2.39 -8.94 -38.06
N PHE A 310 1.72 -7.83 -37.76
CA PHE A 310 0.58 -7.35 -38.51
C PHE A 310 0.95 -7.11 -39.97
N HIS A 311 2.01 -6.34 -40.24
CA HIS A 311 2.43 -6.07 -41.63
C HIS A 311 2.81 -7.35 -42.38
N LEU A 312 3.58 -8.25 -41.73
CA LEU A 312 3.96 -9.54 -42.31
C LEU A 312 2.74 -10.38 -42.71
N PHE A 313 1.77 -10.55 -41.81
CA PHE A 313 0.60 -11.37 -42.09
C PHE A 313 -0.37 -10.70 -43.04
N LEU A 314 -0.50 -9.38 -42.99
CA LEU A 314 -1.31 -8.62 -43.92
C LEU A 314 -0.82 -8.78 -45.37
N SER A 315 0.50 -8.75 -45.60
CA SER A 315 1.09 -8.95 -46.93
C SER A 315 1.18 -10.41 -47.35
N THR A 316 1.01 -11.37 -46.44
CA THR A 316 1.12 -12.81 -46.75
C THR A 316 -0.13 -13.32 -47.51
N PRO A 317 0.00 -13.86 -48.73
CA PRO A 317 -1.15 -14.28 -49.55
C PRO A 317 -2.04 -15.37 -48.91
N ASN A 318 -1.43 -16.32 -48.19
CA ASN A 318 -2.16 -17.44 -47.58
C ASN A 318 -2.85 -17.07 -46.25
N CYS A 319 -2.56 -15.87 -45.73
CA CYS A 319 -3.26 -15.34 -44.57
C CYS A 319 -4.56 -14.69 -45.06
N HIS A 320 -5.70 -15.21 -44.62
CA HIS A 320 -7.02 -14.76 -45.09
C HIS A 320 -7.65 -13.73 -44.16
N ALA A 321 -7.23 -13.68 -42.90
CA ALA A 321 -7.67 -12.69 -41.93
C ALA A 321 -6.64 -12.44 -40.83
N VAL A 322 -6.59 -11.19 -40.36
CA VAL A 322 -5.77 -10.73 -39.25
C VAL A 322 -6.72 -10.12 -38.20
N PHE A 323 -6.96 -10.87 -37.13
CA PHE A 323 -7.71 -10.39 -35.97
C PHE A 323 -6.78 -9.57 -35.07
N VAL A 324 -7.11 -8.30 -34.84
CA VAL A 324 -6.32 -7.35 -34.06
C VAL A 324 -7.03 -7.04 -32.76
N ALA A 325 -6.56 -7.65 -31.67
CA ALA A 325 -6.98 -7.36 -30.30
C ALA A 325 -6.00 -6.36 -29.67
N ALA A 326 -5.99 -5.13 -30.21
CA ALA A 326 -5.15 -4.02 -29.75
C ALA A 326 -5.89 -2.66 -29.86
N CYS A 327 -7.24 -2.69 -29.84
CA CYS A 327 -8.11 -1.56 -30.18
C CYS A 327 -8.28 -0.51 -29.07
N THR A 328 -7.55 -0.66 -27.97
CA THR A 328 -7.63 0.23 -26.81
C THR A 328 -6.52 1.29 -26.77
N ASP A 329 -5.52 1.17 -27.64
CA ASP A 329 -4.42 2.13 -27.77
C ASP A 329 -4.52 2.87 -29.12
N ASN A 330 -4.48 4.20 -29.08
CA ASN A 330 -4.52 5.06 -30.26
C ASN A 330 -3.27 4.87 -31.16
N GLY A 331 -2.16 4.36 -30.62
CA GLY A 331 -0.96 4.04 -31.40
C GLY A 331 -1.25 3.06 -32.54
N PHE A 332 -2.12 2.07 -32.32
CA PHE A 332 -2.53 1.13 -33.36
C PHE A 332 -3.52 1.74 -34.35
N ALA A 333 -4.37 2.70 -33.93
CA ALA A 333 -5.28 3.39 -34.85
C ALA A 333 -4.50 4.12 -35.95
N ARG A 334 -3.42 4.83 -35.59
CA ARG A 334 -2.53 5.49 -36.56
C ARG A 334 -1.87 4.53 -37.53
N MET A 335 -1.48 3.35 -37.06
CA MET A 335 -0.89 2.31 -37.92
C MET A 335 -1.90 1.78 -38.94
N LEU A 336 -3.17 1.69 -38.58
CA LEU A 336 -4.24 1.22 -39.46
C LEU A 336 -4.76 2.29 -40.43
N GLU A 337 -4.47 3.57 -40.20
CA GLU A 337 -4.98 4.69 -41.01
C GLU A 337 -4.67 4.54 -42.50
N GLN A 338 -3.45 4.07 -42.82
CA GLN A 338 -3.03 3.82 -44.20
C GLN A 338 -3.83 2.72 -44.92
N TYR A 339 -4.61 1.92 -44.19
CA TYR A 339 -5.40 0.81 -44.74
C TYR A 339 -6.90 1.07 -44.75
N GLY A 340 -7.37 2.22 -44.24
CA GLY A 340 -8.81 2.52 -44.09
C GLY A 340 -9.59 2.40 -45.40
N ASP A 341 -9.00 2.90 -46.49
CA ASP A 341 -9.62 2.91 -47.83
C ASP A 341 -9.12 1.78 -48.75
N HIS A 342 -8.24 0.89 -48.26
CA HIS A 342 -7.65 -0.15 -49.10
C HIS A 342 -8.58 -1.39 -49.17
N PRO A 343 -9.15 -1.72 -50.34
CA PRO A 343 -10.26 -2.69 -50.45
C PRO A 343 -9.89 -4.09 -49.96
N PHE A 344 -8.68 -4.57 -50.28
CA PHE A 344 -8.21 -5.88 -49.82
C PHE A 344 -7.84 -5.91 -48.34
N ALA A 345 -7.31 -4.80 -47.81
CA ALA A 345 -6.88 -4.77 -46.42
C ALA A 345 -8.10 -4.70 -45.51
N ASN A 346 -9.10 -3.91 -45.89
CA ASN A 346 -10.35 -3.77 -45.15
C ASN A 346 -11.12 -5.10 -45.02
N GLN A 347 -11.06 -5.97 -46.03
CA GLN A 347 -11.66 -7.31 -45.95
C GLN A 347 -10.93 -8.27 -45.01
N LYS A 348 -9.59 -8.12 -44.91
CA LYS A 348 -8.67 -9.00 -44.18
C LYS A 348 -8.47 -8.58 -42.72
N ILE A 349 -8.57 -7.29 -42.41
CA ILE A 349 -8.40 -6.74 -41.06
C ILE A 349 -9.72 -6.88 -40.29
N ILE A 350 -9.65 -7.51 -39.11
CA ILE A 350 -10.80 -7.66 -38.21
C ILE A 350 -10.38 -7.13 -36.84
N LEU A 351 -11.10 -6.14 -36.34
CA LEU A 351 -10.87 -5.57 -35.02
C LEU A 351 -11.58 -6.42 -33.96
N VAL A 352 -10.84 -6.83 -32.94
CA VAL A 352 -11.40 -7.53 -31.78
C VAL A 352 -11.50 -6.55 -30.64
N SER A 353 -12.70 -6.24 -30.17
CA SER A 353 -12.90 -5.28 -29.09
C SER A 353 -13.26 -5.95 -27.77
N PRO A 354 -12.75 -5.41 -26.65
CA PRO A 354 -13.16 -5.80 -25.31
C PRO A 354 -14.44 -5.07 -24.85
N GLY A 355 -15.34 -4.70 -25.77
CA GLY A 355 -16.57 -3.94 -25.49
C GLY A 355 -16.44 -2.42 -25.54
N TYR A 356 -15.26 -1.90 -25.91
CA TYR A 356 -15.08 -0.50 -26.28
C TYR A 356 -13.87 -0.34 -27.19
N THR A 357 -13.93 0.65 -28.07
CA THR A 357 -12.89 0.92 -29.08
C THR A 357 -12.50 2.39 -28.99
N ALA A 358 -11.22 2.71 -29.13
CA ALA A 358 -10.82 4.11 -29.12
C ALA A 358 -11.46 4.88 -30.31
N LEU A 359 -11.84 6.14 -30.08
CA LEU A 359 -12.53 6.99 -31.06
C LEU A 359 -11.87 7.04 -32.44
N GLU A 360 -10.54 6.95 -32.50
CA GLU A 360 -9.80 7.01 -33.75
C GLU A 360 -10.11 5.81 -34.66
N PHE A 361 -10.45 4.65 -34.09
CA PHE A 361 -10.86 3.48 -34.86
C PHE A 361 -12.26 3.60 -35.47
N GLU A 362 -13.13 4.46 -34.95
CA GLU A 362 -14.48 4.67 -35.50
C GLU A 362 -14.47 5.33 -36.88
N ARG A 363 -13.33 5.94 -37.25
CA ARG A 363 -13.14 6.51 -38.58
C ARG A 363 -12.92 5.43 -39.64
N PHE A 364 -12.54 4.22 -39.23
CA PHE A 364 -12.25 3.14 -40.14
C PHE A 364 -13.44 2.19 -40.26
N HIS A 365 -13.74 1.76 -41.49
CA HIS A 365 -14.83 0.85 -41.78
C HIS A 365 -14.41 -0.63 -41.67
N PHE A 366 -13.47 -0.95 -40.77
CA PHE A 366 -13.02 -2.32 -40.56
C PHE A 366 -14.10 -3.16 -39.89
N LYS A 367 -14.11 -4.47 -40.18
CA LYS A 367 -14.98 -5.43 -39.50
C LYS A 367 -14.63 -5.51 -38.03
N HIS A 368 -15.65 -5.71 -37.19
CA HIS A 368 -15.49 -5.72 -35.75
C HIS A 368 -16.16 -6.93 -35.11
N VAL A 369 -15.52 -7.52 -34.12
CA VAL A 369 -16.03 -8.64 -33.33
C VAL A 369 -15.77 -8.41 -31.85
N GLU A 370 -16.61 -8.99 -31.00
CA GLU A 370 -16.44 -8.98 -29.55
C GLU A 370 -16.39 -10.41 -29.04
N TRP A 371 -15.43 -10.68 -28.14
CA TRP A 371 -15.24 -12.00 -27.54
C TRP A 371 -15.39 -11.93 -26.02
N PRO A 372 -16.60 -11.70 -25.49
CA PRO A 372 -16.83 -11.49 -24.04
C PRO A 372 -16.46 -12.72 -23.20
N THR A 373 -16.47 -13.91 -23.81
CA THR A 373 -16.02 -15.15 -23.17
C THR A 373 -14.49 -15.22 -23.06
N VAL A 374 -13.76 -14.50 -23.92
CA VAL A 374 -12.28 -14.48 -23.93
C VAL A 374 -11.76 -13.30 -23.12
N PHE A 375 -12.22 -12.10 -23.44
CA PHE A 375 -11.73 -10.85 -22.86
C PHE A 375 -12.77 -10.24 -21.93
N ALA A 376 -12.30 -9.71 -20.81
CA ALA A 376 -13.17 -8.97 -19.89
C ALA A 376 -13.69 -7.71 -20.58
N ALA A 377 -15.00 -7.51 -20.51
CA ALA A 377 -15.62 -6.26 -20.94
C ALA A 377 -15.04 -5.10 -20.11
N ARG A 378 -14.21 -4.25 -20.72
CA ARG A 378 -13.69 -3.05 -20.05
C ARG A 378 -14.73 -1.95 -20.24
N THR A 379 -15.30 -1.48 -19.15
CA THR A 379 -15.90 -0.14 -19.15
C THR A 379 -14.79 0.87 -19.45
N MET A 380 -15.08 1.82 -20.34
CA MET A 380 -14.13 2.87 -20.69
C MET A 380 -13.62 3.56 -19.40
N PRO A 381 -12.29 3.67 -19.19
CA PRO A 381 -11.77 4.43 -18.06
C PRO A 381 -12.36 5.84 -18.00
N ARG A 382 -12.70 6.34 -16.81
CA ARG A 382 -13.37 7.65 -16.65
C ARG A 382 -12.67 8.78 -17.41
N GLU A 383 -11.34 8.81 -17.38
CA GLU A 383 -10.55 9.81 -18.11
C GLU A 383 -10.68 9.72 -19.63
N THR A 384 -10.69 8.51 -20.20
CA THR A 384 -10.90 8.32 -21.64
C THR A 384 -12.35 8.52 -22.04
N ALA A 385 -13.32 8.22 -21.17
CA ALA A 385 -14.73 8.56 -21.36
C ALA A 385 -14.92 10.08 -21.40
N ILE A 386 -14.36 10.83 -20.44
CA ILE A 386 -14.40 12.30 -20.42
C ILE A 386 -13.73 12.89 -21.67
N LYS A 387 -12.55 12.37 -22.06
CA LYS A 387 -11.87 12.80 -23.31
C LYS A 387 -12.73 12.51 -24.53
N ARG A 388 -13.40 11.35 -24.57
CA ARG A 388 -14.31 10.97 -25.66
C ARG A 388 -15.52 11.88 -25.74
N ASP A 389 -16.17 12.16 -24.62
CA ASP A 389 -17.32 13.05 -24.56
C ASP A 389 -16.95 14.47 -25.01
N LYS A 390 -15.80 14.98 -24.56
CA LYS A 390 -15.27 16.28 -25.03
C LYS A 390 -14.98 16.28 -26.54
N ALA A 391 -14.42 15.20 -27.08
CA ALA A 391 -14.14 15.08 -28.52
C ALA A 391 -15.42 15.01 -29.35
N LEU A 392 -16.41 14.22 -28.91
CA LEU A 392 -17.73 14.14 -29.54
C LEU A 392 -18.45 15.48 -29.46
N GLN A 393 -18.37 16.20 -28.33
CA GLN A 393 -18.95 17.52 -28.18
C GLN A 393 -18.29 18.54 -29.11
N LYS A 394 -16.96 18.51 -29.25
CA LYS A 394 -16.23 19.34 -30.23
C LYS A 394 -16.67 19.02 -31.67
N GLN A 395 -16.84 17.74 -32.01
CA GLN A 395 -17.30 17.33 -33.34
C GLN A 395 -18.75 17.76 -33.61
N ARG A 396 -19.65 17.66 -32.62
CA ARG A 396 -21.03 18.16 -32.70
C ARG A 396 -21.05 19.67 -32.95
N VAL A 397 -20.26 20.41 -32.18
CA VAL A 397 -20.12 21.87 -32.35
C VAL A 397 -19.57 22.22 -33.73
N GLN A 398 -18.53 21.52 -34.21
CA GLN A 398 -17.99 21.72 -35.56
C GLN A 398 -19.00 21.40 -36.67
N LYS A 399 -19.79 20.32 -36.55
CA LYS A 399 -20.86 20.00 -37.51
C LYS A 399 -21.92 21.10 -37.56
N VAL A 400 -22.30 21.66 -36.41
CA VAL A 400 -23.26 22.79 -36.33
C VAL A 400 -22.71 24.05 -37.00
N PHE A 401 -21.44 24.36 -36.76
CA PHE A 401 -20.79 25.50 -37.43
C PHE A 401 -20.65 25.27 -38.94
N ALA A 402 -20.37 24.06 -39.40
CA ALA A 402 -20.33 23.72 -40.83
C ALA A 402 -21.72 23.82 -41.49
N LEU A 403 -22.77 23.35 -40.82
CA LEU A 403 -24.17 23.50 -41.25
C LEU A 403 -24.58 24.98 -41.34
N ARG A 404 -24.18 25.82 -40.38
CA ARG A 404 -24.38 27.29 -40.44
C ARG A 404 -23.53 27.98 -41.52
N GLY A 405 -22.38 27.42 -41.88
CA GLY A 405 -21.54 27.94 -42.96
C GLY A 405 -22.10 27.64 -44.35
N LEU A 406 -22.78 26.50 -44.52
CA LEU A 406 -23.42 26.10 -45.78
C LEU A 406 -24.73 26.89 -46.05
N THR A 407 -25.41 27.40 -45.02
CA THR A 407 -26.62 28.23 -45.18
C THR A 407 -26.34 29.67 -45.62
N LEU A 408 -25.07 30.10 -45.67
CA LEU A 408 -24.69 31.44 -46.15
C LEU A 408 -24.46 31.51 -47.68
N GLY A 409 -24.69 30.42 -48.41
CA GLY A 409 -24.33 30.33 -49.84
C GLY A 409 -25.43 29.89 -50.83
N VAL A 410 -26.65 29.56 -50.41
CA VAL A 410 -27.73 29.14 -51.34
C VAL A 410 -29.06 29.78 -50.95
N PRO A 411 -29.79 30.43 -51.89
CA PRO A 411 -31.09 30.99 -51.58
C PRO A 411 -32.15 29.88 -51.56
N HIS A 412 -32.87 29.83 -50.43
CA HIS A 412 -34.17 29.20 -50.19
C HIS A 412 -34.37 27.72 -50.59
N VAL A 413 -34.22 26.83 -49.60
CA VAL A 413 -35.21 25.79 -49.30
C VAL A 413 -35.32 25.70 -47.77
N GLU A 414 -36.51 26.02 -47.23
CA GLU A 414 -36.82 25.85 -45.81
C GLU A 414 -36.82 24.37 -45.47
N THR A 415 -35.74 23.88 -44.87
CA THR A 415 -35.78 22.68 -44.03
C THR A 415 -35.79 23.18 -42.60
N GLU A 416 -36.92 22.97 -41.93
CA GLU A 416 -37.13 23.33 -40.53
C GLU A 416 -36.17 22.50 -39.66
N VAL A 417 -35.02 23.09 -39.33
CA VAL A 417 -34.06 22.49 -38.41
C VAL A 417 -34.56 22.73 -37.00
N ASP A 418 -34.95 21.68 -36.29
CA ASP A 418 -35.41 21.77 -34.90
C ASP A 418 -34.25 22.20 -33.97
N TYR A 419 -34.23 23.50 -33.64
CA TYR A 419 -33.23 24.11 -32.78
C TYR A 419 -33.32 23.63 -31.32
N ARG A 420 -34.42 22.98 -30.91
CA ARG A 420 -34.65 22.54 -29.52
C ARG A 420 -33.71 21.41 -29.13
N ASP A 421 -33.62 20.38 -29.97
CA ASP A 421 -32.71 19.24 -29.75
C ASP A 421 -31.23 19.68 -29.83
N LEU A 422 -30.96 20.66 -30.70
CA LEU A 422 -29.62 21.23 -30.85
C LEU A 422 -29.17 21.94 -29.57
N VAL A 423 -30.02 22.79 -28.98
CA VAL A 423 -29.73 23.50 -27.74
C VAL A 423 -29.63 22.53 -26.56
N LEU A 424 -30.53 21.55 -26.47
CA LEU A 424 -30.49 20.52 -25.41
C LEU A 424 -29.22 19.66 -25.46
N SER A 425 -28.65 19.44 -26.66
CA SER A 425 -27.39 18.71 -26.83
C SER A 425 -26.13 19.50 -26.38
N MET A 426 -26.26 20.81 -26.16
CA MET A 426 -25.16 21.69 -25.70
C MET A 426 -25.13 21.90 -24.18
N VAL A 427 -26.19 21.51 -23.45
CA VAL A 427 -26.27 21.68 -21.99
C VAL A 427 -25.47 20.57 -21.29
N PRO A 428 -24.51 20.89 -20.40
CA PRO A 428 -23.81 19.88 -19.61
C PRO A 428 -24.79 19.06 -18.77
N ARG A 429 -24.72 17.72 -18.85
CA ARG A 429 -25.41 16.86 -17.88
C ARG A 429 -24.65 16.93 -16.56
N TRP A 430 -25.09 17.78 -15.64
CA TRP A 430 -24.60 17.81 -14.27
C TRP A 430 -25.01 16.53 -13.55
N ASP A 431 -24.02 15.74 -13.12
CA ASP A 431 -24.22 14.66 -12.16
C ASP A 431 -24.02 15.24 -10.75
N MET A 432 -25.09 15.24 -9.94
CA MET A 432 -25.08 15.78 -8.58
C MET A 432 -24.11 15.06 -7.63
N SER A 433 -23.56 13.92 -8.02
CA SER A 433 -22.63 13.14 -7.19
C SER A 433 -21.21 13.73 -7.13
N ASP A 434 -20.79 14.53 -8.11
CA ASP A 434 -19.46 15.16 -8.16
C ASP A 434 -19.33 16.41 -7.26
N ALA A 435 -20.45 17.03 -6.85
CA ALA A 435 -20.44 18.26 -6.05
C ALA A 435 -20.08 18.06 -4.56
N LYS A 436 -20.07 16.80 -4.06
CA LYS A 436 -19.85 16.52 -2.63
C LYS A 436 -18.37 16.36 -2.23
N ILE A 437 -17.43 16.32 -3.18
CA ILE A 437 -16.02 15.97 -2.88
C ILE A 437 -15.10 17.21 -2.78
N ASN A 438 -15.52 18.39 -3.25
CA ASN A 438 -14.64 19.58 -3.33
C ASN A 438 -14.96 20.70 -2.31
N VAL A 439 -15.68 20.42 -1.23
CA VAL A 439 -15.89 21.40 -0.14
C VAL A 439 -15.26 20.90 1.15
N SER A 440 -13.92 20.96 1.21
CA SER A 440 -13.17 20.89 2.47
C SER A 440 -11.71 21.33 2.29
N VAL A 441 -11.49 22.56 1.84
CA VAL A 441 -10.22 23.28 2.07
C VAL A 441 -10.54 24.77 2.30
N ASP A 442 -10.30 25.21 3.53
CA ASP A 442 -10.07 26.57 4.06
C ASP A 442 -10.74 27.79 3.38
N VAL A 443 -11.60 28.48 4.14
CA VAL A 443 -11.39 29.89 4.57
C VAL A 443 -12.13 30.11 5.89
N GLY A 444 -11.40 30.46 6.94
CA GLY A 444 -11.96 30.90 8.22
C GLY A 444 -12.50 32.33 8.15
N LEU A 445 -13.65 32.56 8.78
CA LEU A 445 -14.13 33.87 9.24
C LEU A 445 -14.98 33.62 10.49
N GLY A 446 -14.51 34.18 11.60
CA GLY A 446 -15.12 33.99 12.91
C GLY A 446 -16.38 34.84 13.11
N MET A 447 -17.32 34.29 13.88
CA MET A 447 -18.28 35.07 14.65
C MET A 447 -18.62 34.29 15.93
N LYS A 448 -18.46 34.98 17.07
CA LYS A 448 -18.75 34.49 18.43
C LYS A 448 -20.25 34.61 18.74
N GLN A 449 -20.62 33.87 19.80
CA GLN A 449 -21.86 33.87 20.63
C GLN A 449 -22.85 32.76 20.24
N GLY A 450 -23.34 31.93 21.16
CA GLY A 450 -23.15 31.84 22.60
C GLY A 450 -23.98 30.68 23.20
N PHE A 451 -23.66 30.34 24.45
CA PHE A 451 -24.48 29.65 25.45
C PHE A 451 -24.91 28.17 25.23
N ASP A 452 -24.31 27.33 26.07
CA ASP A 452 -24.78 26.03 26.60
C ASP A 452 -26.17 26.14 27.29
N PRO A 453 -26.97 25.05 27.39
CA PRO A 453 -26.73 24.05 28.46
C PRO A 453 -27.02 22.57 28.13
N GLU A 454 -26.44 21.76 29.03
CA GLU A 454 -26.49 20.31 29.23
C GLU A 454 -27.87 19.63 29.10
N TRP A 455 -27.84 18.36 28.66
CA TRP A 455 -28.62 17.31 29.33
C TRP A 455 -27.87 15.97 29.30
N LYS A 456 -27.47 15.48 30.49
CA LYS A 456 -27.07 14.09 30.75
C LYS A 456 -28.33 13.24 30.94
N SER A 457 -28.41 12.09 30.29
CA SER A 457 -29.31 11.02 30.71
C SER A 457 -28.54 9.71 30.89
N CYS A 458 -28.42 9.31 32.16
CA CYS A 458 -28.07 7.96 32.60
C CYS A 458 -29.10 6.92 32.09
N GLY A 459 -28.62 5.73 31.75
CA GLY A 459 -29.43 4.53 31.58
C GLY A 459 -28.65 3.32 32.12
N ILE A 460 -29.20 2.70 33.16
CA ILE A 460 -28.62 1.69 34.05
C ILE A 460 -29.18 0.29 33.69
N SER A 461 -28.28 -0.70 33.55
CA SER A 461 -28.38 -2.14 33.91
C SER A 461 -29.34 -3.09 33.12
N PRO A 462 -29.33 -4.45 33.34
CA PRO A 462 -28.35 -5.34 34.05
C PRO A 462 -27.99 -6.68 33.33
N GLY A 463 -26.86 -7.27 33.73
CA GLY A 463 -26.72 -8.68 34.18
C GLY A 463 -26.72 -9.79 33.10
N LEU A 464 -26.12 -10.96 33.23
CA LEU A 464 -25.43 -11.71 34.28
C LEU A 464 -24.72 -12.85 33.51
N ARG A 465 -23.45 -13.18 33.76
CA ARG A 465 -22.95 -14.56 33.60
C ARG A 465 -21.92 -14.84 34.69
N ARG A 466 -22.27 -15.79 35.55
CA ARG A 466 -21.43 -16.45 36.52
C ARG A 466 -20.75 -17.65 35.85
N ASP A 467 -19.51 -17.86 36.24
CA ASP A 467 -18.76 -19.11 36.16
C ASP A 467 -19.54 -20.25 36.85
N GLU A 468 -19.42 -21.47 36.32
CA GLU A 468 -19.20 -22.68 37.12
C GLU A 468 -18.41 -23.69 36.27
N ASP A 469 -17.27 -24.10 36.83
CA ASP A 469 -16.58 -25.37 36.58
C ASP A 469 -17.52 -26.56 36.86
N VAL A 470 -17.27 -27.72 36.23
CA VAL A 470 -17.27 -29.06 36.85
C VAL A 470 -16.88 -30.12 35.80
N ASP A 471 -15.99 -31.00 36.26
CA ASP A 471 -15.49 -32.31 35.77
C ASP A 471 -14.42 -32.37 34.65
#